data_AF-A0ABC9D094-F1
#
_entry.id   AF-A0ABC9D094-F1
#
_cell.length_a   1.000
_cell.length_b   1.000
_cell.length_c   1.000
_cell.angle_alpha   90.00
_cell.angle_beta   90.00
_cell.angle_gamma   90.00
#
_symmetry.space_group_name_H-M   'P 1'
#
loop_
_entity.id
_entity.type
_entity.pdbx_description
1 polymer ?
#
loop_
_entity_poly.entity_id
_entity_poly.type
_entity_poly.pdbx_seq_one_letter_code
_entity_poly.pdbx_strand_id
1 'polypeptide(L)'
;MASTIIIAVVFVLDVLAFVLAIGAERRRSYVAYVNVDQPGRPYCVYSSDASTAYGVSALLLLLASQAIVMVATRCFCCGRALSPGRWRAWSGICFVVCWLTFVIAELCLLAGSVRNAYHTKYISWTWPRDSPPPCAMLRKGVFAAGAAFTFLTALFSELHYLFYARSRAAADVPPPIVGGIGMTRM
;
A
#
# COMPACT_ATOMS: atom_id res chain seq x y z
N MET A 1 6.28 -19.14 -17.52
CA MET A 1 5.04 -19.41 -16.76
C MET A 1 5.03 -18.55 -15.50
N ALA A 2 3.86 -18.12 -15.01
CA ALA A 2 3.78 -17.37 -13.76
C ALA A 2 4.00 -18.31 -12.57
N SER A 3 4.80 -17.90 -11.59
CA SER A 3 4.94 -18.68 -10.36
C SER A 3 3.67 -18.52 -9.53
N THR A 4 2.90 -19.61 -9.41
CA THR A 4 1.71 -19.66 -8.57
C THR A 4 2.02 -19.37 -7.11
N ILE A 5 3.23 -19.72 -6.65
CA ILE A 5 3.70 -19.44 -5.29
C ILE A 5 3.82 -17.93 -5.06
N ILE A 6 4.39 -17.18 -6.02
CA ILE A 6 4.57 -15.73 -5.89
C ILE A 6 3.21 -15.03 -5.84
N ILE A 7 2.31 -15.42 -6.74
CA ILE A 7 0.92 -14.91 -6.75
C ILE A 7 0.25 -15.18 -5.40
N ALA A 8 0.26 -16.43 -4.93
CA ALA A 8 -0.38 -16.79 -3.67
C ALA A 8 0.19 -16.01 -2.47
N VAL A 9 1.52 -15.86 -2.39
CA VAL A 9 2.17 -15.11 -1.30
C VAL A 9 1.80 -13.63 -1.35
N VAL A 10 1.90 -13.00 -2.52
CA VAL A 10 1.57 -11.58 -2.70
C VAL A 10 0.10 -11.32 -2.40
N PHE A 11 -0.79 -12.17 -2.92
CA PHE A 11 -2.23 -12.10 -2.65
C PHE A 11 -2.55 -12.16 -1.16
N VAL A 12 -1.95 -13.09 -0.42
CA VAL A 12 -2.18 -13.22 1.03
C VAL A 12 -1.68 -11.99 1.78
N LEU A 13 -0.50 -11.48 1.44
CA LEU A 13 0.04 -10.27 2.06
C LEU A 13 -0.85 -9.05 1.80
N ASP A 14 -1.31 -8.88 0.56
CA ASP A 14 -2.19 -7.78 0.15
C ASP A 14 -3.57 -7.85 0.83
N VAL A 15 -4.16 -9.05 0.95
CA VAL A 15 -5.41 -9.25 1.68
C VAL A 15 -5.25 -8.91 3.16
N LEU A 16 -4.16 -9.34 3.79
CA LEU A 16 -3.87 -9.00 5.18
C LEU A 16 -3.69 -7.49 5.34
N ALA A 17 -2.92 -6.84 4.46
CA ALA A 17 -2.74 -5.39 4.47
C ALA A 17 -4.09 -4.65 4.33
N PHE A 18 -4.95 -5.09 3.41
CA PHE A 18 -6.27 -4.52 3.21
C PHE A 18 -7.18 -4.66 4.44
N VAL A 19 -7.21 -5.85 5.06
CA VAL A 19 -8.00 -6.10 6.28
C VAL A 19 -7.49 -5.25 7.44
N LEU A 20 -6.17 -5.11 7.61
CA LEU A 20 -5.58 -4.26 8.63
C LEU A 20 -5.87 -2.77 8.37
N ALA A 21 -5.88 -2.32 7.11
CA ALA A 21 -6.26 -0.96 6.75
C ALA A 21 -7.73 -0.65 7.08
N ILE A 22 -8.65 -1.59 6.81
CA ILE A 22 -10.05 -1.48 7.25
C ILE A 22 -10.14 -1.51 8.79
N GLY A 23 -9.36 -2.39 9.43
CA GLY A 23 -9.25 -2.47 10.88
C GLY A 23 -8.82 -1.13 11.50
N ALA A 24 -7.88 -0.44 10.87
CA ALA A 24 -7.42 0.88 11.29
C ALA A 24 -8.53 1.95 11.21
N GLU A 25 -9.35 1.96 10.16
CA GLU A 25 -10.50 2.88 10.08
C GLU A 25 -11.58 2.52 11.11
N ARG A 26 -11.88 1.22 11.31
CA ARG A 26 -12.90 0.78 12.29
C ARG A 26 -12.49 1.01 13.74
N ARG A 27 -11.20 0.86 14.06
CA ARG A 27 -10.64 1.03 15.42
C ARG A 27 -10.06 2.42 15.65
N ARG A 28 -10.38 3.39 14.80
CA ARG A 28 -9.95 4.78 14.94
C ARG A 28 -10.20 5.28 16.36
N SER A 29 -9.18 5.85 17.00
CA SER A 29 -9.31 6.44 18.33
C SER A 29 -10.42 7.49 18.32
N TYR A 30 -11.48 7.19 19.08
CA TYR A 30 -12.50 8.17 19.44
C TYR A 30 -12.02 8.86 20.73
N VAL A 31 -12.22 10.18 20.79
CA VAL A 31 -12.04 10.94 22.04
C VAL A 31 -13.10 10.43 22.99
N ALA A 32 -12.67 9.75 24.05
CA ALA A 32 -13.58 9.04 24.92
C ALA A 32 -14.14 9.94 26.03
N TYR A 33 -13.38 10.92 26.51
CA TYR A 33 -13.81 11.82 27.59
C TYR A 33 -12.81 12.97 27.78
N VAL A 34 -13.33 14.12 28.21
CA VAL A 34 -12.53 15.20 28.82
C VAL A 34 -12.40 14.84 30.30
N ASN A 35 -11.22 14.42 30.74
CA ASN A 35 -10.92 14.25 32.16
C ASN A 35 -10.39 15.56 32.76
N VAL A 36 -10.47 15.68 34.07
CA VAL A 36 -9.98 16.85 34.81
C VAL A 36 -8.80 16.41 35.65
N ASP A 37 -7.62 16.99 35.44
CA ASP A 37 -6.46 16.74 36.30
C ASP A 37 -6.66 17.35 37.70
N GLN A 38 -5.85 16.96 38.69
CA GLN A 38 -5.89 17.52 40.05
C GLN A 38 -5.89 19.07 40.16
N PRO A 39 -5.26 19.86 39.26
CA PRO A 39 -5.36 21.32 39.24
C PRO A 39 -6.58 21.87 38.44
N GLY A 40 -7.59 21.04 38.14
CA GLY A 40 -8.83 21.45 37.49
C GLY A 40 -8.72 21.65 35.97
N ARG A 41 -7.69 21.09 35.32
CA ARG A 41 -7.44 21.31 33.89
C ARG A 41 -8.11 20.21 33.05
N PRO A 42 -9.00 20.57 32.09
CA PRO A 42 -9.59 19.59 31.19
C PRO A 42 -8.54 19.07 30.19
N TYR A 43 -8.36 17.76 30.10
CA TYR A 43 -7.53 17.10 29.10
C TYR A 43 -8.30 15.97 28.40
N CYS A 44 -8.12 15.83 27.09
CA CYS A 44 -8.72 14.76 26.30
C CYS A 44 -7.94 13.46 26.54
N VAL A 45 -8.64 12.39 26.91
CA VAL A 45 -8.05 11.05 26.95
C VAL A 45 -8.36 10.33 25.65
N TYR A 46 -7.30 9.91 24.98
CA TYR A 46 -7.39 9.13 23.75
C TYR A 46 -7.38 7.64 24.09
N SER A 47 -8.27 6.90 23.43
CA SER A 47 -8.25 5.44 23.46
C SER A 47 -7.01 4.90 22.74
N SER A 48 -6.51 3.76 23.22
CA SER A 48 -5.32 3.00 22.79
C SER A 48 -4.89 3.22 21.32
N ASP A 49 -3.57 3.26 21.08
CA ASP A 49 -2.93 3.40 19.74
C ASP A 49 -3.13 2.20 18.79
N ALA A 50 -4.21 1.43 18.98
CA ALA A 50 -4.54 0.25 18.21
C ALA A 50 -4.67 0.57 16.71
N SER A 51 -5.34 1.66 16.33
CA SER A 51 -5.43 2.07 14.91
C SER A 51 -4.08 2.45 14.31
N THR A 52 -3.17 3.01 15.10
CA THR A 52 -1.79 3.29 14.65
C THR A 52 -1.06 1.98 14.34
N ALA A 53 -1.15 1.00 15.25
CA ALA A 53 -0.54 -0.31 15.05
C ALA A 53 -1.09 -1.03 13.82
N TYR A 54 -2.42 -1.04 13.62
CA TYR A 54 -3.04 -1.60 12.42
C TYR A 54 -2.59 -0.88 11.14
N GLY A 55 -2.55 0.46 11.15
CA GLY A 55 -2.11 1.27 10.01
C GLY A 55 -0.65 1.05 9.63
N VAL A 56 0.26 1.02 10.62
CA VAL A 56 1.68 0.74 10.40
C VAL A 56 1.90 -0.72 9.94
N SER A 57 1.15 -1.67 10.49
CA SER A 57 1.24 -3.07 10.06
C SER A 57 0.76 -3.24 8.61
N ALA A 58 -0.34 -2.58 8.23
CA ALA A 58 -0.83 -2.57 6.85
C ALA A 58 0.21 -1.99 5.87
N LEU A 59 0.83 -0.88 6.26
CA LEU A 59 1.91 -0.20 5.52
C LEU A 59 3.09 -1.17 5.29
N LEU A 60 3.59 -1.82 6.35
CA LEU A 60 4.72 -2.75 6.23
C LEU A 60 4.40 -3.98 5.37
N LEU A 61 3.18 -4.53 5.46
CA LEU A 61 2.77 -5.66 4.64
C LEU A 61 2.65 -5.28 3.16
N LEU A 62 2.09 -4.11 2.85
CA LEU A 62 1.97 -3.61 1.48
C LEU A 62 3.36 -3.30 0.88
N LEU A 63 4.28 -2.72 1.67
CA LEU A 63 5.69 -2.57 1.28
C LEU A 63 6.32 -3.92 0.94
N ALA A 64 6.09 -4.94 1.77
CA ALA A 64 6.65 -6.26 1.57
C ALA A 64 6.10 -6.93 0.30
N SER A 65 4.78 -6.86 0.06
CA SER A 65 4.17 -7.43 -1.14
C SER A 65 4.68 -6.75 -2.41
N GLN A 66 4.75 -5.42 -2.41
CA GLN A 66 5.29 -4.64 -3.52
C GLN A 66 6.77 -5.00 -3.77
N ALA A 67 7.60 -5.09 -2.71
CA ALA A 67 9.00 -5.46 -2.84
C ALA A 67 9.19 -6.87 -3.45
N ILE A 68 8.38 -7.85 -3.03
CA ILE A 68 8.42 -9.22 -3.60
C ILE A 68 8.13 -9.19 -5.10
N VAL A 69 7.10 -8.46 -5.53
CA VAL A 69 6.76 -8.33 -6.96
C VAL A 69 7.90 -7.66 -7.73
N MET A 70 8.51 -6.60 -7.19
CA MET A 70 9.64 -5.91 -7.84
C MET A 70 10.88 -6.79 -7.98
N VAL A 71 11.22 -7.55 -6.94
CA VAL A 71 12.34 -8.51 -6.98
C VAL A 71 12.06 -9.63 -7.98
N ALA A 72 10.85 -10.19 -7.96
CA ALA A 72 10.44 -11.26 -8.88
C ALA A 72 10.46 -10.81 -10.35
N THR A 73 10.10 -9.56 -10.61
CA THR A 73 10.05 -8.97 -11.96
C THR A 73 11.36 -8.31 -12.39
N ARG A 74 12.34 -8.23 -11.48
CA ARG A 74 13.63 -7.53 -11.67
C ARG A 74 13.45 -6.06 -12.05
N CYS A 75 12.46 -5.41 -11.46
CA CYS A 75 12.11 -4.00 -11.65
C CYS A 75 11.89 -3.58 -13.12
N PHE A 76 11.54 -4.51 -14.03
CA PHE A 76 11.45 -4.30 -15.48
C PHE A 76 12.79 -3.93 -16.19
N CYS A 77 13.75 -3.31 -15.50
CA CYS A 77 15.01 -2.80 -16.05
C CYS A 77 16.16 -3.82 -16.10
N CYS A 78 16.18 -4.80 -15.20
CA CYS A 78 17.33 -5.70 -15.03
C CYS A 78 17.05 -7.14 -15.53
N GLY A 79 16.06 -7.29 -16.42
CA GLY A 79 15.61 -8.56 -16.98
C GLY A 79 16.01 -8.77 -18.44
N ARG A 80 15.86 -10.01 -18.94
CA ARG A 80 15.91 -10.31 -20.38
C ARG A 80 14.81 -9.54 -21.11
N ALA A 81 15.06 -9.19 -22.38
CA ALA A 81 14.08 -8.50 -23.22
C ALA A 81 12.77 -9.31 -23.29
N LEU A 82 11.67 -8.73 -22.81
CA LEU A 82 10.32 -9.28 -23.01
C LEU A 82 9.97 -9.26 -24.50
N SER A 83 9.25 -10.28 -24.97
CA SER A 83 8.77 -10.35 -26.35
C SER A 83 8.00 -9.07 -26.72
N PRO A 84 8.28 -8.45 -27.87
CA PRO A 84 7.48 -7.32 -28.34
C PRO A 84 6.04 -7.77 -28.56
N GLY A 85 5.07 -7.06 -27.94
CA GLY A 85 3.66 -7.42 -28.05
C GLY A 85 2.76 -6.73 -27.03
N ARG A 86 1.44 -6.94 -27.19
CA ARG A 86 0.38 -6.31 -26.36
C ARG A 86 0.52 -6.62 -24.86
N TRP A 87 1.02 -7.80 -24.51
CA TRP A 87 1.24 -8.23 -23.13
C TRP A 87 2.34 -7.43 -22.43
N ARG A 88 3.39 -7.02 -23.15
CA ARG A 88 4.45 -6.15 -22.62
C ARG A 88 3.91 -4.76 -22.32
N ALA A 89 3.14 -4.18 -23.25
CA ALA A 89 2.53 -2.86 -23.05
C ALA A 89 1.58 -2.85 -21.85
N TRP A 90 0.71 -3.86 -21.75
CA TRP A 90 -0.24 -3.97 -20.64
C TRP A 90 0.45 -4.23 -19.29
N SER A 91 1.50 -5.06 -19.26
CA SER A 91 2.33 -5.23 -18.06
C SER A 91 2.99 -3.93 -17.61
N GLY A 92 3.46 -3.10 -18.56
CA GLY A 92 4.02 -1.78 -18.26
C GLY A 92 2.98 -0.78 -17.76
N ILE A 93 1.76 -0.78 -18.31
CA ILE A 93 0.66 0.07 -17.81
C ILE A 93 0.30 -0.35 -16.39
N CYS A 94 0.09 -1.65 -16.14
CA CYS A 94 -0.20 -2.15 -14.79
C CYS A 94 0.94 -1.84 -13.80
N PHE A 95 2.20 -1.86 -14.24
CA PHE A 95 3.34 -1.45 -13.42
C PHE A 95 3.25 0.01 -12.97
N VAL A 96 3.00 0.93 -13.92
CA VAL A 96 2.89 2.36 -13.59
C VAL A 96 1.71 2.60 -12.65
N VAL A 97 0.56 2.00 -12.95
CA VAL A 97 -0.63 2.17 -12.13
C VAL A 97 -0.44 1.57 -10.74
N CYS A 98 0.17 0.38 -10.60
CA CYS A 98 0.40 -0.21 -9.28
C CYS A 98 1.36 0.64 -8.44
N TRP A 99 2.40 1.23 -9.03
CA TRP A 99 3.30 2.15 -8.33
C TRP A 99 2.57 3.42 -7.86
N LEU A 100 1.74 4.01 -8.71
CA LEU A 100 0.97 5.20 -8.35
C LEU A 100 0.01 4.88 -7.20
N THR A 101 -0.76 3.79 -7.28
CA THR A 101 -1.69 3.42 -6.21
C THR A 101 -0.95 3.04 -4.93
N PHE A 102 0.21 2.38 -5.04
CA PHE A 102 1.05 2.00 -3.91
C PHE A 102 1.54 3.22 -3.12
N VAL A 103 2.11 4.22 -3.80
CA VAL A 103 2.59 5.45 -3.15
C VAL A 103 1.44 6.19 -2.46
N ILE A 104 0.27 6.26 -3.11
CA ILE A 104 -0.90 6.91 -2.50
C ILE A 104 -1.36 6.13 -1.26
N ALA A 105 -1.42 4.79 -1.32
CA ALA A 105 -1.79 3.95 -0.18
C ALA A 105 -0.84 4.17 1.01
N GLU A 106 0.48 4.10 0.77
CA GLU A 106 1.52 4.33 1.77
C GLU A 106 1.39 5.71 2.42
N LEU A 107 1.23 6.77 1.61
CA LEU A 107 1.06 8.12 2.12
C LEU A 107 -0.22 8.27 2.97
N CYS A 108 -1.33 7.66 2.55
CA CYS A 108 -2.57 7.66 3.32
C CYS A 108 -2.43 6.91 4.65
N LEU A 109 -1.82 5.71 4.65
CA LEU A 109 -1.61 4.90 5.84
C LEU A 109 -0.60 5.55 6.80
N LEU A 110 0.47 6.13 6.27
CA LEU A 110 1.46 6.87 7.06
C LEU A 110 0.84 8.15 7.64
N ALA A 111 0.16 8.96 6.83
CA ALA A 111 -0.50 10.16 7.33
C ALA A 111 -1.58 9.84 8.37
N GLY A 112 -2.34 8.76 8.16
CA GLY A 112 -3.35 8.27 9.10
C GLY A 112 -2.74 7.85 10.43
N SER A 113 -1.68 7.02 10.40
CA SER A 113 -0.99 6.54 11.60
C SER A 113 -0.27 7.68 12.35
N VAL A 114 0.46 8.53 11.63
CA VAL A 114 1.18 9.69 12.18
C VAL A 114 0.21 10.65 12.88
N ARG A 115 -0.87 11.07 12.22
CA ARG A 115 -1.85 11.95 12.84
C ARG A 115 -2.51 11.29 14.04
N ASN A 116 -2.79 9.98 13.97
CA ASN A 116 -3.36 9.25 15.10
C ASN A 116 -2.41 9.20 16.31
N ALA A 117 -1.08 9.11 16.10
CA ALA A 117 -0.08 9.10 17.16
C ALA A 117 0.22 10.50 17.75
N TYR A 118 0.20 11.56 16.93
CA TYR A 118 0.50 12.91 17.41
C TYR A 118 -0.62 13.51 18.27
N HIS A 119 -1.89 13.16 17.98
CA HIS A 119 -3.02 13.70 18.73
C HIS A 119 -3.13 13.15 20.17
N THR A 120 -2.41 12.08 20.53
CA THR A 120 -2.44 11.52 21.89
C THR A 120 -1.48 12.18 22.89
N LYS A 121 -0.46 12.93 22.44
CA LYS A 121 0.65 13.38 23.31
C LYS A 121 0.70 14.86 23.69
N TYR A 122 0.04 15.76 22.98
CA TYR A 122 0.26 17.21 23.17
C TYR A 122 -1.04 17.98 23.39
N ILE A 123 -1.59 17.88 24.59
CA ILE A 123 -2.38 19.00 25.11
C ILE A 123 -1.38 19.96 25.71
N SER A 124 -1.21 21.11 25.05
CA SER A 124 -0.27 22.13 25.48
C SER A 124 -0.73 22.73 26.81
N TRP A 125 0.20 22.91 27.73
CA TRP A 125 0.04 23.64 29.01
C TRP A 125 -0.57 25.06 28.86
N THR A 126 -0.57 25.59 27.64
CA THR A 126 -0.96 26.96 27.27
C THR A 126 -2.45 27.16 26.96
N TRP A 127 -3.30 26.14 27.03
CA TRP A 127 -4.74 26.32 26.78
C TRP A 127 -5.47 27.06 27.93
N PRO A 128 -6.36 28.02 27.64
CA PRO A 128 -7.16 28.71 28.65
C PRO A 128 -7.95 27.72 29.51
N ARG A 129 -8.01 27.98 30.82
CA ARG A 129 -8.62 27.09 31.82
C ARG A 129 -10.15 26.95 31.65
N ASP A 130 -10.77 27.92 30.97
CA ASP A 130 -12.23 28.08 30.89
C ASP A 130 -12.84 27.59 29.56
N SER A 131 -12.03 27.09 28.63
CA SER A 131 -12.52 26.56 27.35
C SER A 131 -12.11 25.10 27.16
N PRO A 132 -13.06 24.19 26.83
CA PRO A 132 -12.71 22.81 26.55
C PRO A 132 -11.75 22.77 25.34
N PRO A 133 -10.60 22.07 25.44
CA PRO A 133 -9.68 21.98 24.32
C PRO A 133 -10.40 21.34 23.13
N PRO A 134 -10.18 21.82 21.89
CA PRO A 134 -10.71 21.16 20.71
C PRO A 134 -10.02 19.80 20.57
N CYS A 135 -10.65 18.74 21.05
CA CYS A 135 -10.13 17.39 20.92
C CYS A 135 -10.15 17.03 19.43
N ALA A 136 -8.99 17.08 18.80
CA ALA A 136 -8.84 16.84 17.38
C ALA A 136 -9.06 15.35 17.08
N MET A 137 -10.16 15.05 16.39
CA MET A 137 -10.39 13.73 15.82
C MET A 137 -9.80 13.69 14.41
N LEU A 138 -9.20 12.56 14.03
CA LEU A 138 -8.83 12.32 12.63
C LEU A 138 -10.10 12.51 11.76
N ARG A 139 -9.99 13.00 10.52
CA ARG A 139 -11.14 13.19 9.62
C ARG A 139 -11.53 11.84 9.00
N LYS A 140 -12.83 11.50 8.94
CA LYS A 140 -13.30 10.22 8.35
C LYS A 140 -12.76 10.08 6.94
N GLY A 141 -12.24 8.89 6.62
CA GLY A 141 -11.88 8.54 5.25
C GLY A 141 -10.38 8.51 4.91
N VAL A 142 -9.46 8.89 5.80
CA VAL A 142 -8.01 8.78 5.50
C VAL A 142 -7.58 7.31 5.44
N PHE A 143 -7.97 6.49 6.42
CA PHE A 143 -7.68 5.05 6.37
C PHE A 143 -8.58 4.35 5.34
N ALA A 144 -9.81 4.82 5.13
CA ALA A 144 -10.66 4.29 4.04
C ALA A 144 -10.05 4.51 2.65
N ALA A 145 -9.50 5.70 2.37
CA ALA A 145 -8.77 5.98 1.14
C ALA A 145 -7.52 5.08 1.04
N GLY A 146 -6.76 4.97 2.14
CA GLY A 146 -5.65 4.03 2.24
C GLY A 146 -6.06 2.61 1.85
N ALA A 147 -7.13 2.07 2.43
CA ALA A 147 -7.65 0.74 2.12
C ALA A 147 -8.06 0.59 0.65
N ALA A 148 -8.74 1.59 0.07
CA ALA A 148 -9.13 1.56 -1.34
C ALA A 148 -7.90 1.49 -2.27
N PHE A 149 -6.89 2.32 -2.02
CA PHE A 149 -5.63 2.27 -2.80
C PHE A 149 -4.81 1.02 -2.52
N THR A 150 -4.89 0.43 -1.31
CA THR A 150 -4.29 -0.87 -0.99
C THR A 150 -4.88 -1.96 -1.88
N PHE A 151 -6.21 -2.01 -2.00
CA PHE A 151 -6.91 -2.95 -2.88
C PHE A 151 -6.58 -2.75 -4.36
N LEU A 152 -6.54 -1.50 -4.82
CA LEU A 152 -6.14 -1.21 -6.20
C LEU A 152 -4.68 -1.62 -6.47
N THR A 153 -3.78 -1.38 -5.52
CA THR A 153 -2.39 -1.81 -5.61
C THR A 153 -2.29 -3.32 -5.75
N ALA A 154 -3.01 -4.07 -4.91
CA ALA A 154 -3.08 -5.53 -4.98
C ALA A 154 -3.59 -6.02 -6.35
N LEU A 155 -4.65 -5.40 -6.87
CA LEU A 155 -5.20 -5.77 -8.18
C LEU A 155 -4.19 -5.53 -9.30
N PHE A 156 -3.56 -4.35 -9.33
CA PHE A 156 -2.63 -4.01 -10.40
C PHE A 156 -1.27 -4.71 -10.28
N SER A 157 -0.80 -5.05 -9.07
CA SER A 157 0.43 -5.80 -8.83
C SER A 157 0.30 -7.25 -9.32
N GLU A 158 -0.82 -7.91 -9.01
CA GLU A 158 -1.22 -9.24 -9.49
C GLU A 158 -1.27 -9.28 -11.03
N LEU A 159 -2.04 -8.36 -11.61
CA LEU A 159 -2.18 -8.21 -13.05
C LEU A 159 -0.82 -7.98 -13.72
N HIS A 160 -0.03 -7.07 -13.18
CA HIS A 160 1.32 -6.79 -13.65
C HIS A 160 2.18 -8.06 -13.70
N TYR A 161 2.20 -8.84 -12.61
CA TYR A 161 2.97 -10.08 -12.53
C TYR A 161 2.50 -11.13 -13.54
N LEU A 162 1.18 -11.27 -13.73
CA LEU A 162 0.60 -12.17 -14.71
C LEU A 162 1.00 -11.81 -16.14
N PHE A 163 0.90 -10.53 -16.53
CA PHE A 163 1.29 -10.09 -17.87
C PHE A 163 2.79 -10.14 -18.10
N TYR A 164 3.58 -9.85 -17.07
CA TYR A 164 5.03 -10.03 -17.09
C TYR A 164 5.38 -11.50 -17.32
N ALA A 165 4.76 -12.43 -16.59
CA ALA A 165 5.03 -13.86 -16.74
C ALA A 165 4.57 -14.41 -18.11
N ARG A 166 3.46 -13.90 -18.65
CA ARG A 166 2.97 -14.23 -20.01
C ARG A 166 3.94 -13.76 -21.09
N SER A 167 4.38 -12.51 -21.01
CA SER A 167 5.33 -11.94 -21.99
C SER A 167 6.71 -12.60 -21.92
N ARG A 168 7.15 -13.03 -20.73
CA ARG A 168 8.37 -13.84 -20.59
C ARG A 168 8.23 -15.24 -21.19
N ALA A 169 7.11 -15.92 -20.91
CA ALA A 169 6.86 -17.23 -21.49
C ALA A 169 6.84 -17.18 -23.03
N ALA A 170 6.28 -16.11 -23.62
CA ALA A 170 6.29 -15.90 -25.07
C ALA A 170 7.68 -15.60 -25.64
N ALA A 171 8.58 -15.01 -24.85
CA ALA A 171 9.97 -14.75 -25.25
C ALA A 171 10.85 -16.00 -25.20
N ASP A 172 10.53 -16.97 -24.33
CA ASP A 172 11.26 -18.23 -24.19
C ASP A 172 10.90 -19.25 -25.29
N VAL A 173 9.81 -19.02 -26.05
CA VAL A 173 9.49 -19.82 -27.24
C VAL A 173 10.38 -19.34 -28.40
N PRO A 174 11.24 -20.18 -28.98
CA PRO A 174 12.02 -19.79 -30.14
C PRO A 174 11.05 -19.35 -31.26
N PRO A 175 11.36 -18.26 -32.00
CA PRO A 175 10.55 -17.91 -33.15
C PRO A 175 10.42 -19.14 -34.06
N PRO A 176 9.26 -19.36 -34.71
CA PRO A 176 9.16 -20.44 -35.68
C PRO A 176 10.35 -20.31 -36.63
N ILE A 177 11.05 -21.42 -36.89
CA ILE A 177 12.11 -21.48 -37.89
C ILE A 177 11.40 -21.31 -39.24
N VAL A 178 11.03 -20.08 -39.57
CA VAL A 178 10.68 -19.69 -40.92
C VAL A 178 12.01 -19.69 -41.64
N GLY A 179 12.28 -20.79 -42.33
CA GLY A 179 13.40 -20.88 -43.26
C GLY A 179 13.34 -19.69 -44.20
N GLY A 180 14.46 -18.96 -44.29
CA GLY A 180 14.65 -17.89 -45.26
C GLY A 180 14.28 -16.50 -44.74
N ILE A 181 15.27 -15.77 -44.25
CA ILE A 181 15.88 -14.61 -44.93
C ILE A 181 16.86 -14.02 -43.93
N GLY A 182 18.14 -14.00 -44.31
CA GLY A 182 19.20 -13.38 -43.53
C GLY A 182 18.91 -11.91 -43.27
N MET A 183 18.96 -11.52 -42.00
CA MET A 183 19.24 -10.14 -41.64
C MET A 183 20.53 -10.14 -40.82
N THR A 184 21.56 -9.58 -41.44
CA THR A 184 22.89 -9.36 -40.91
C THR A 184 22.82 -8.57 -39.62
N ARG A 185 23.54 -9.06 -38.61
CA ARG A 185 23.93 -8.27 -37.43
C ARG A 185 24.73 -7.06 -37.90
N MET A 186 24.31 -5.86 -37.47
CA MET A 186 25.20 -4.76 -37.13
C MET A 186 24.85 -4.33 -35.71
#